data_AF-A0A5N6W7V1-F1
#
_entry.id   AF-A0A5N6W7V1-F1
#
_cell.length_a   1.000
_cell.length_b   1.000
_cell.length_c   1.000
_cell.angle_alpha   90.00
_cell.angle_beta   90.00
_cell.angle_gamma   90.00
#
_symmetry.space_group_name_H-M   'P 1'
#
loop_
_entity.id
_entity.type
_entity.pdbx_description
1 polymer ?
#
loop_
_entity_poly.entity_id
_entity_poly.type
_entity_poly.pdbx_seq_one_letter_code
_entity_poly.pdbx_strand_id
1 'polypeptide(L)'
;MTIHHLFISRGHRKEASARRQVLSEYHFGFVCSCLCHMAWLSVFVASKIQSLTQSRNLWYLCPYGVTFPLLNQPAQGLGALKAGLFTFLQWDYGVAAAATMVWSTDRYIQECHRAGLEIDKFRLIRRLLGWILIDGPSATAVRLVWESEGSSYLQNTNQGVKSRTT
;
A
#
# COMPACT_ATOMS: atom_id res chain seq x y z
N MET A 1 20.24 -4.50 44.23
CA MET A 1 20.41 -3.81 42.92
C MET A 1 19.92 -4.68 41.76
N THR A 2 18.78 -5.38 41.93
CA THR A 2 18.34 -6.48 41.02
C THR A 2 16.95 -6.23 40.43
N ILE A 3 16.17 -5.33 41.04
CA ILE A 3 14.79 -5.03 40.65
C ILE A 3 14.75 -4.13 39.40
N HIS A 4 15.70 -3.21 39.25
CA HIS A 4 15.78 -2.33 38.06
C HIS A 4 16.06 -3.12 36.77
N HIS A 5 16.95 -4.12 36.80
CA HIS A 5 17.24 -4.96 35.62
C HIS A 5 16.04 -5.78 35.17
N LEU A 6 15.21 -6.24 36.12
CA LEU A 6 14.02 -7.04 35.84
C LEU A 6 12.90 -6.19 35.23
N PHE A 7 12.71 -4.96 35.70
CA PHE A 7 11.78 -4.00 35.09
C PHE A 7 12.23 -3.55 33.68
N ILE A 8 13.52 -3.28 33.50
CA ILE A 8 14.10 -2.90 32.19
C ILE A 8 13.95 -4.05 31.19
N SER A 9 14.24 -5.28 31.60
CA SER A 9 14.08 -6.47 30.74
C SER A 9 12.62 -6.72 30.35
N ARG A 10 11.68 -6.50 31.28
CA ARG A 10 10.24 -6.66 31.02
C ARG A 10 9.68 -5.55 30.12
N GLY A 11 10.18 -4.32 30.24
CA GLY A 11 9.87 -3.21 29.35
C GLY A 11 10.31 -3.49 27.91
N HIS A 12 11.59 -3.84 27.73
CA HIS A 12 12.14 -4.19 26.41
C HIS A 12 11.40 -5.36 25.74
N ARG A 13 10.96 -6.36 26.52
CA ARG A 13 10.22 -7.52 25.99
C ARG A 13 8.81 -7.15 25.53
N LYS A 14 8.13 -6.24 26.24
CA LYS A 14 6.80 -5.73 25.84
C LYS A 14 6.88 -4.86 24.60
N GLU A 15 7.86 -3.97 24.52
CA GLU A 15 8.13 -3.14 23.33
C GLU A 15 8.49 -4.00 22.11
N ALA A 16 9.33 -5.03 22.28
CA ALA A 16 9.66 -5.96 21.21
C ALA A 16 8.44 -6.80 20.74
N SER A 17 7.53 -7.15 21.65
CA SER A 17 6.30 -7.88 21.32
C SER A 17 5.31 -6.99 20.58
N ALA A 18 5.07 -5.76 21.05
CA ALA A 18 4.22 -4.79 20.37
C ALA A 18 4.75 -4.47 18.97
N ARG A 19 6.08 -4.35 18.83
CA ARG A 19 6.75 -4.18 17.55
C ARG A 19 6.46 -5.33 16.60
N ARG A 20 6.61 -6.59 17.04
CA ARG A 20 6.32 -7.76 16.20
C ARG A 20 4.87 -7.80 15.72
N GLN A 21 3.94 -7.39 16.58
CA GLN A 21 2.52 -7.34 16.24
C GLN A 21 2.24 -6.30 15.15
N VAL A 22 2.71 -5.06 15.35
CA VAL A 22 2.58 -3.99 14.35
C VAL A 22 3.27 -4.38 13.03
N LEU A 23 4.46 -5.00 13.10
CA LEU A 23 5.14 -5.49 11.90
C LEU A 23 4.31 -6.55 11.14
N SER A 24 3.66 -7.44 11.88
CA SER A 24 2.81 -8.49 11.30
C SER A 24 1.59 -7.90 10.59
N GLU A 25 0.99 -6.85 11.15
CA GLU A 25 -0.20 -6.18 10.58
C GLU A 25 0.12 -5.52 9.23
N TYR A 26 1.22 -4.78 9.15
CA TYR A 26 1.63 -4.19 7.87
C TYR A 26 2.05 -5.25 6.84
N HIS A 27 2.76 -6.31 7.24
CA HIS A 27 3.08 -7.40 6.33
C HIS A 27 1.83 -8.06 5.78
N PHE A 28 0.84 -8.33 6.64
CA PHE A 28 -0.42 -8.90 6.23
C PHE A 28 -1.17 -7.99 5.25
N GLY A 29 -1.29 -6.70 5.58
CA GLY A 29 -1.93 -5.71 4.71
C GLY A 29 -1.22 -5.55 3.36
N PHE A 30 0.11 -5.56 3.36
CA PHE A 30 0.94 -5.51 2.16
C PHE A 30 0.71 -6.73 1.27
N VAL A 31 0.83 -7.94 1.82
CA VAL A 31 0.67 -9.19 1.05
C VAL A 31 -0.74 -9.31 0.49
N CYS A 32 -1.76 -9.01 1.29
CA CYS A 32 -3.14 -9.06 0.84
C CYS A 32 -3.38 -8.08 -0.33
N SER A 33 -2.92 -6.83 -0.20
CA SER A 33 -3.07 -5.81 -1.25
C SER A 33 -2.30 -6.18 -2.51
N CYS A 34 -1.08 -6.70 -2.37
CA CYS A 34 -0.23 -7.12 -3.49
C CYS A 34 -0.85 -8.31 -4.23
N LEU A 35 -1.37 -9.31 -3.53
CA LEU A 35 -2.05 -10.46 -4.13
C LEU A 35 -3.29 -10.02 -4.93
N CYS A 36 -4.10 -9.11 -4.38
CA CYS A 36 -5.26 -8.55 -5.08
C CYS A 36 -4.85 -7.81 -6.36
N HIS A 37 -3.78 -7.01 -6.29
CA HIS A 37 -3.26 -6.29 -7.46
C HIS A 37 -2.69 -7.23 -8.52
N MET A 38 -1.95 -8.25 -8.12
CA MET A 38 -1.42 -9.26 -9.04
C MET A 38 -2.53 -10.08 -9.70
N ALA A 39 -3.55 -10.48 -8.94
CA ALA A 39 -4.73 -11.14 -9.48
C ALA A 39 -5.43 -10.26 -10.52
N TRP A 40 -5.66 -8.98 -10.20
CA TRP A 40 -6.22 -8.02 -11.13
C TRP A 40 -5.37 -7.85 -12.39
N LEU A 41 -4.05 -7.69 -12.24
CA LEU A 41 -3.11 -7.50 -13.35
C LEU A 41 -3.04 -8.74 -14.23
N SER A 42 -3.09 -9.94 -13.65
CA SER A 42 -3.14 -11.20 -14.39
C SER A 42 -4.40 -11.32 -15.25
N VAL A 43 -5.57 -10.96 -14.71
CA VAL A 43 -6.83 -10.94 -15.46
C VAL A 43 -6.77 -9.89 -16.56
N PHE A 44 -6.22 -8.70 -16.28
CA PHE A 44 -6.06 -7.64 -17.27
C PHE A 44 -5.16 -8.06 -18.44
N VAL A 45 -4.00 -8.66 -18.16
CA VAL A 45 -3.06 -9.15 -19.17
C VAL A 45 -3.69 -10.27 -19.99
N ALA A 46 -4.33 -11.26 -19.34
CA ALA A 46 -5.02 -12.34 -20.02
C ALA A 46 -6.11 -11.81 -20.97
N SER A 47 -6.87 -10.81 -20.52
CA SER A 47 -7.90 -10.14 -21.32
C SER A 47 -7.32 -9.47 -22.57
N LYS A 48 -6.18 -8.77 -22.42
CA LYS A 48 -5.50 -8.09 -23.54
C LYS A 48 -4.94 -9.09 -24.55
N ILE A 49 -4.32 -10.17 -24.09
CA ILE A 49 -3.81 -11.24 -24.97
C ILE A 49 -4.95 -11.87 -25.75
N GLN A 50 -6.07 -12.18 -25.09
CA GLN A 50 -7.26 -12.74 -25.72
C GLN A 50 -7.87 -11.77 -26.75
N SER A 51 -7.93 -10.47 -26.43
CA SER A 51 -8.41 -9.42 -27.33
C SER A 51 -7.53 -9.22 -28.58
N LEU A 52 -6.25 -9.57 -28.52
CA LEU A 52 -5.31 -9.45 -29.64
C LEU A 52 -5.32 -10.69 -30.54
N THR A 53 -5.70 -11.85 -30.01
CA THR A 53 -5.64 -13.15 -30.71
C THR A 53 -6.99 -13.59 -31.28
N GLN A 54 -8.11 -13.15 -30.72
CA GLN A 54 -9.44 -13.58 -31.12
C GLN A 54 -10.11 -12.57 -32.07
N SER A 55 -10.68 -13.04 -33.18
CA SER A 55 -11.50 -12.21 -34.08
C SER A 55 -12.71 -11.61 -33.35
N ARG A 56 -13.24 -10.51 -33.91
CA ARG A 56 -14.26 -9.56 -33.44
C ARG A 56 -15.56 -10.13 -32.81
N ASN A 57 -15.73 -11.45 -32.70
CA ASN A 57 -16.97 -12.14 -32.33
C ASN A 57 -17.10 -12.53 -30.84
N LEU A 58 -16.05 -12.44 -30.01
CA LEU A 58 -16.08 -12.87 -28.60
C LEU A 58 -15.86 -11.73 -27.61
N TRP A 59 -16.29 -10.53 -27.98
CA TRP A 59 -16.16 -9.32 -27.14
C TRP A 59 -16.90 -9.44 -25.80
N TYR A 60 -17.94 -10.27 -25.74
CA TYR A 60 -18.70 -10.61 -24.53
C TYR A 60 -17.91 -11.38 -23.46
N LEU A 61 -16.84 -12.09 -23.85
CA LEU A 61 -15.98 -12.81 -22.91
C LEU A 61 -14.88 -11.93 -22.33
N CYS A 62 -14.76 -10.68 -22.79
CA CYS A 62 -13.65 -9.84 -22.40
C CYS A 62 -13.94 -9.19 -21.03
N PRO A 63 -13.11 -9.43 -19.99
CA PRO A 63 -13.20 -8.80 -18.66
C PRO A 63 -12.93 -7.29 -18.65
N TYR A 64 -13.10 -6.58 -19.77
CA TYR A 64 -12.90 -5.14 -19.88
C TYR A 64 -13.77 -4.37 -18.88
N GLY A 65 -14.96 -4.87 -18.55
CA GLY A 65 -15.88 -4.28 -17.57
C GLY A 65 -15.50 -4.48 -16.09
N VAL A 66 -14.29 -4.97 -15.79
CA VAL A 66 -13.88 -5.27 -14.40
C VAL A 66 -12.75 -4.35 -13.91
N THR A 67 -12.11 -3.57 -14.80
CA THR A 67 -10.77 -3.04 -14.51
C THR A 67 -10.66 -1.52 -14.39
N PHE A 68 -11.54 -0.73 -15.03
CA PHE A 68 -11.58 0.72 -14.82
C PHE A 68 -13.01 1.25 -14.94
N PRO A 69 -13.50 2.04 -13.96
CA PRO A 69 -14.86 2.54 -13.99
C PRO A 69 -15.13 3.47 -15.18
N LEU A 70 -14.09 4.11 -15.74
CA LEU A 70 -14.18 4.96 -16.93
C LEU A 70 -14.28 4.18 -18.25
N LEU A 71 -13.87 2.91 -18.25
CA LEU A 71 -13.90 2.00 -19.42
C LEU A 71 -14.98 0.92 -19.28
N ASN A 72 -15.83 1.00 -18.25
CA ASN A 72 -16.98 0.11 -18.09
C ASN A 72 -17.98 0.39 -19.22
N GLN A 73 -17.86 -0.40 -20.28
CA GLN A 73 -19.06 -0.70 -21.04
C GLN A 73 -19.95 -1.57 -20.16
N PRO A 74 -21.27 -1.30 -20.14
CA PRO A 74 -22.19 -2.08 -19.34
C PRO A 74 -21.98 -3.54 -19.70
N ALA A 75 -21.50 -4.34 -18.74
CA ALA A 75 -21.32 -5.76 -18.94
C ALA A 75 -22.67 -6.30 -19.42
N GLN A 76 -22.74 -6.69 -20.70
CA GLN A 76 -24.00 -7.01 -21.41
C GLN A 76 -24.71 -8.27 -20.86
N GLY A 77 -24.38 -8.73 -19.65
CA GLY A 77 -25.02 -9.82 -18.92
C GLY A 77 -25.16 -9.59 -17.40
N LEU A 78 -24.73 -8.45 -16.84
CA LEU A 78 -25.04 -8.07 -15.46
C LEU A 78 -26.25 -7.14 -15.46
N GLY A 79 -27.30 -7.47 -14.71
CA GLY A 79 -28.43 -6.56 -14.52
C GLY A 79 -27.98 -5.17 -14.06
N ALA A 80 -28.70 -4.12 -14.48
CA ALA A 80 -28.30 -2.71 -14.30
C ALA A 80 -27.90 -2.37 -12.85
N LEU A 81 -28.58 -2.94 -11.86
CA LEU A 81 -28.27 -2.75 -10.44
C LEU A 81 -26.88 -3.30 -10.06
N LYS A 82 -26.53 -4.51 -10.54
CA LYS A 82 -25.25 -5.16 -10.23
C LYS A 82 -24.08 -4.44 -10.91
N ALA A 83 -24.29 -3.98 -12.14
CA ALA A 83 -23.31 -3.15 -12.85
C ALA A 83 -23.06 -1.81 -12.15
N GLY A 84 -24.12 -1.16 -11.66
CA GLY A 84 -24.03 0.07 -10.87
C GLY A 84 -23.28 -0.12 -9.55
N LEU A 85 -23.63 -1.15 -8.77
CA LEU A 85 -22.95 -1.48 -7.51
C LEU A 85 -21.45 -1.75 -7.71
N PHE A 86 -21.10 -2.52 -8.74
CA PHE A 86 -19.71 -2.83 -9.05
C PHE A 86 -18.93 -1.58 -9.46
N THR A 87 -19.52 -0.71 -10.28
CA THR A 87 -18.92 0.59 -10.66
C THR A 87 -18.72 1.50 -9.45
N PHE A 88 -19.69 1.54 -8.53
CA PHE A 88 -19.56 2.31 -7.28
C PHE A 88 -18.40 1.78 -6.42
N LEU A 89 -18.30 0.45 -6.24
CA LEU A 89 -17.24 -0.18 -5.44
C LEU A 89 -15.85 0.06 -6.03
N GLN A 90 -15.72 0.07 -7.37
CA GLN A 90 -14.48 0.40 -8.06
C GLN A 90 -14.05 1.86 -7.79
N TRP A 91 -15.00 2.80 -7.83
CA TRP A 91 -14.75 4.20 -7.52
C TRP A 91 -14.38 4.40 -6.05
N ASP A 92 -15.10 3.75 -5.13
CA ASP A 92 -14.82 3.81 -3.70
C ASP A 92 -13.39 3.33 -3.41
N TYR A 93 -13.00 2.17 -3.96
CA TYR A 93 -11.62 1.68 -3.88
C TYR A 93 -10.61 2.66 -4.48
N GLY A 94 -10.90 3.22 -5.66
CA GLY A 94 -10.01 4.17 -6.33
C GLY A 94 -9.76 5.43 -5.50
N VAL A 95 -10.82 6.01 -4.92
CA VAL A 95 -10.73 7.19 -4.05
C VAL A 95 -9.99 6.85 -2.76
N ALA A 96 -10.32 5.72 -2.12
CA ALA A 96 -9.66 5.27 -0.90
C ALA A 96 -8.15 5.03 -1.12
N ALA A 97 -7.78 4.38 -2.22
CA ALA A 97 -6.39 4.13 -2.56
C ALA A 97 -5.63 5.44 -2.85
N ALA A 98 -6.24 6.38 -3.59
CA ALA A 98 -5.65 7.69 -3.86
C ALA A 98 -5.45 8.52 -2.58
N ALA A 99 -6.48 8.60 -1.73
CA ALA A 99 -6.40 9.30 -0.45
C ALA A 99 -5.31 8.69 0.45
N THR A 100 -5.26 7.36 0.54
CA THR A 100 -4.25 6.64 1.35
C THR A 100 -2.84 6.89 0.82
N MET A 101 -2.64 6.90 -0.50
CA MET A 101 -1.35 7.20 -1.13
C MET A 101 -0.88 8.63 -0.86
N VAL A 102 -1.79 9.61 -0.95
CA VAL A 102 -1.49 11.01 -0.64
C VAL A 102 -1.08 11.12 0.83
N TRP A 103 -1.87 10.54 1.73
CA TRP A 103 -1.59 10.55 3.16
C TRP A 103 -0.27 9.87 3.52
N SER A 104 0.01 8.68 2.98
CA SER A 104 1.27 7.96 3.27
C SER A 104 2.49 8.70 2.72
N THR A 105 2.35 9.36 1.57
CA THR A 105 3.42 10.15 0.97
C THR A 105 3.71 11.41 1.78
N ASP A 106 2.66 12.14 2.19
CA ASP A 106 2.79 13.31 3.06
C ASP A 106 3.47 12.94 4.38
N ARG A 107 3.03 11.86 5.02
CA ARG A 107 3.66 11.36 6.25
C ARG A 107 5.14 11.00 6.06
N TYR A 108 5.48 10.32 4.96
CA TYR A 108 6.88 10.00 4.65
C TYR A 108 7.73 11.28 4.47
N ILE A 109 7.21 12.29 3.77
CA ILE A 109 7.90 13.57 3.57
C ILE A 109 8.11 14.30 4.89
N GLN A 110 7.07 14.38 5.72
CA GLN A 110 7.17 15.00 7.05
C GLN A 110 8.24 14.32 7.91
N GLU A 111 8.33 12.99 7.83
CA GLU A 111 9.30 12.25 8.63
C GLU A 111 10.73 12.39 8.14
N CYS A 112 10.94 12.36 6.82
CA CYS A 112 12.24 12.69 6.24
C CYS A 112 12.68 14.12 6.61
N HIS A 113 11.76 15.09 6.61
CA HIS A 113 12.05 16.46 7.04
C HIS A 113 12.44 16.53 8.52
N ARG A 114 11.76 15.78 9.41
CA ARG A 114 12.14 15.65 10.83
C ARG A 114 13.51 15.00 11.02
N ALA A 115 13.87 14.06 10.14
CA ALA A 115 15.17 13.41 10.13
C ALA A 115 16.29 14.29 9.52
N GLY A 116 15.97 15.47 8.98
CA GLY A 116 16.92 16.34 8.28
C GLY A 116 17.42 15.76 6.95
N LEU A 117 16.65 14.84 6.35
CA LEU A 117 17.00 14.21 5.08
C LEU A 117 16.44 15.04 3.91
N GLU A 118 17.30 15.35 2.94
CA GLU A 118 16.87 15.97 1.69
C GLU A 118 16.15 14.96 0.80
N ILE A 119 14.95 15.33 0.34
CA ILE A 119 14.12 14.49 -0.53
C ILE A 119 14.17 15.03 -1.95
N ASP A 120 14.73 14.25 -2.85
CA ASP A 120 14.55 14.45 -4.28
C ASP A 120 13.13 14.01 -4.69
N LYS A 121 12.27 15.01 -4.95
CA LYS A 121 10.87 14.81 -5.34
C LYS A 121 10.73 13.98 -6.61
N PHE A 122 11.60 14.17 -7.59
CA PHE A 122 11.53 13.42 -8.86
C PHE A 122 11.91 11.96 -8.66
N ARG A 123 12.95 11.70 -7.85
CA ARG A 123 13.32 10.34 -7.47
C ARG A 123 12.21 9.65 -6.68
N LEU A 124 11.56 10.37 -5.76
CA LEU A 124 10.43 9.84 -4.99
C LEU A 124 9.27 9.49 -5.92
N ILE A 125 8.83 10.40 -6.80
CA ILE A 125 7.74 10.15 -7.75
C ILE A 125 8.03 8.93 -8.64
N ARG A 126 9.24 8.82 -9.19
CA ARG A 126 9.64 7.67 -10.01
C ARG A 126 9.58 6.35 -9.22
N ARG A 127 10.05 6.37 -7.97
CA ARG A 127 10.03 5.20 -7.09
C ARG A 127 8.60 4.78 -6.76
N LEU A 128 7.74 5.74 -6.41
CA LEU A 128 6.32 5.52 -6.16
C LEU A 128 5.63 4.92 -7.39
N LEU A 129 5.86 5.49 -8.58
CA LEU A 129 5.25 4.98 -9.80
C LEU A 129 5.67 3.54 -10.10
N GLY A 130 6.95 3.21 -9.89
CA GLY A 130 7.45 1.84 -10.02
C GLY A 130 6.79 0.87 -9.05
N TRP A 131 6.62 1.27 -7.79
CA TRP A 131 5.95 0.44 -6.78
C TRP A 131 4.45 0.28 -7.02
N ILE A 132 3.75 1.36 -7.41
CA ILE A 132 2.32 1.28 -7.74
C ILE A 132 2.10 0.30 -8.90
N LEU A 133 3.01 0.29 -9.88
CA LEU A 133 2.91 -0.61 -11.03
C LEU A 133 3.06 -2.09 -10.61
N ILE A 134 4.04 -2.39 -9.74
CA ILE A 134 4.37 -3.76 -9.33
C ILE A 134 3.41 -4.25 -8.23
N ASP A 135 3.28 -3.49 -7.15
CA ASP A 135 2.62 -3.92 -5.91
C ASP A 135 1.16 -3.42 -5.83
N GLY A 136 0.81 -2.38 -6.58
CA GLY A 136 -0.46 -1.68 -6.49
C GLY A 136 -0.41 -0.48 -5.54
N PRO A 137 -1.39 0.45 -5.64
CA PRO A 137 -1.39 1.69 -4.86
C PRO A 137 -1.52 1.43 -3.34
N SER A 138 -2.40 0.52 -2.92
CA SER A 138 -2.63 0.23 -1.50
C SER A 138 -1.42 -0.44 -0.85
N ALA A 139 -0.78 -1.40 -1.52
CA ALA A 139 0.45 -2.03 -1.03
C ALA A 139 1.61 -1.02 -0.95
N THR A 140 1.71 -0.12 -1.94
CA THR A 140 2.69 0.96 -1.95
C THR A 140 2.51 1.91 -0.76
N ALA A 141 1.26 2.26 -0.43
CA ALA A 141 0.96 3.10 0.72
C ALA A 141 1.38 2.44 2.04
N VAL A 142 1.06 1.15 2.22
CA VAL A 142 1.51 0.37 3.39
C VAL A 142 3.03 0.36 3.51
N ARG A 143 3.74 0.17 2.37
CA ARG A 143 5.20 0.18 2.32
C ARG A 143 5.79 1.56 2.69
N LEU A 144 5.18 2.66 2.27
CA LEU A 144 5.59 4.01 2.65
C LEU A 144 5.43 4.26 4.15
N VAL A 145 4.29 3.88 4.72
CA VAL A 145 4.04 4.02 6.16
C VAL A 145 5.07 3.20 6.93
N TRP A 146 5.31 1.96 6.52
CA TRP A 146 6.33 1.11 7.10
C TRP A 146 7.73 1.75 7.06
N GLU A 147 8.17 2.25 5.91
CA GLU A 147 9.48 2.91 5.77
C GLU A 147 9.56 4.18 6.62
N SER A 148 8.47 4.95 6.74
CA SER A 148 8.43 6.14 7.59
C SER A 148 8.59 5.82 9.07
N GLU A 149 7.91 4.78 9.57
CA GLU A 149 7.99 4.39 10.99
C GLU A 149 9.33 3.78 11.36
N GLY A 150 9.98 3.08 10.43
CA GLY A 150 11.34 2.58 10.60
C GLY A 150 12.34 3.71 10.86
N SER A 151 12.24 4.82 10.12
CA SER A 151 13.11 5.99 10.27
C SER A 151 12.84 6.76 11.57
N SER A 152 11.58 7.01 11.93
CA SER A 152 11.20 7.67 13.20
C SER A 152 11.78 6.96 14.42
N TYR A 153 11.71 5.63 14.41
CA TYR A 153 12.16 4.81 15.54
C TYR A 153 13.68 4.84 15.72
N LEU A 154 14.45 4.81 14.62
CA LEU A 154 15.90 4.95 14.68
C LEU A 154 16.33 6.32 15.21
N GLN A 155 15.58 7.38 14.89
CA GLN A 155 15.85 8.72 15.41
C GLN A 155 15.50 8.85 16.91
N ASN A 156 14.37 8.28 17.35
CA ASN A 156 13.94 8.31 18.76
C ASN A 156 14.91 7.55 19.69
N THR A 157 15.44 6.41 19.23
CA THR A 157 16.43 5.63 19.98
C THR A 157 17.72 6.43 20.19
N ASN A 158 18.16 7.19 19.18
CA ASN A 158 19.36 8.04 19.28
C ASN A 158 19.13 9.28 20.16
N GLN A 159 17.93 9.86 20.18
CA GLN A 159 17.59 10.97 21.10
C GLN A 159 17.53 10.51 22.56
N GLY A 160 17.01 9.31 22.84
CA GLY A 160 17.02 8.73 24.18
C GLY A 160 18.42 8.51 24.74
N VAL A 161 19.38 8.12 23.90
CA VAL A 161 20.81 7.98 24.29
C VAL A 161 21.46 9.34 24.54
N LYS A 162 21.17 10.35 23.71
CA LYS A 162 21.76 11.69 23.84
C LYS A 162 21.29 12.45 25.09
N SER A 163 20.09 12.14 25.62
CA SER A 163 19.55 12.74 26.84
C SER A 163 20.12 12.18 28.16
N ARG A 164 20.86 11.05 28.11
CA ARG A 164 21.42 10.39 29.31
C ARG A 164 22.89 10.74 29.59
N THR A 165 23.50 11.60 28.76
CA THR A 165 24.92 11.96 28.85
C THR A 165 25.16 13.40 29.32
N THR A 166 24.18 14.04 29.97
CA THR A 166 24.35 15.33 30.66
C THR A 166 24.04 15.19 32.13
#